data_AF-A0A4R5UGM6-F1
#
_entry.id   AF-A0A4R5UGM6-F1
#
_cell.length_a   1.000
_cell.length_b   1.000
_cell.length_c   1.000
_cell.angle_alpha   90.00
_cell.angle_beta   90.00
_cell.angle_gamma   90.00
#
_symmetry.space_group_name_H-M   'P 1'
#
loop_
_entity.id
_entity.type
_entity.pdbx_description
1 polymer ?
#
loop_
_entity_poly.entity_id
_entity_poly.type
_entity_poly.pdbx_seq_one_letter_code
_entity_poly.pdbx_strand_id
1 'polypeptide(L)'
;MYDREQRFKMEDTMNAGRIEYTEKAILNMAQRRCDVVKISMSGAVLSLLTQYALPQQFYLDIPDARIMKVGCLLMKVNANNTIDVRFLRLMTQKEMNRIFVFSTHPNHRDRTLDVRAW
;
A
#
# COMPACT_ATOMS: atom_id res chain seq x y z
N MET A 1 -20.27 -16.84 12.78
CA MET A 1 -20.68 -16.19 11.52
C MET A 1 -19.43 -15.52 10.96
N TYR A 2 -18.73 -16.14 10.02
CA TYR A 2 -17.52 -15.53 9.45
C TYR A 2 -17.97 -14.54 8.39
N ASP A 3 -17.78 -13.26 8.69
CA ASP A 3 -17.88 -12.19 7.70
C ASP A 3 -16.90 -12.53 6.57
N ARG A 4 -17.42 -12.97 5.42
CA ARG A 4 -16.58 -13.23 4.25
C ARG A 4 -16.15 -11.87 3.74
N GLU A 5 -15.00 -11.38 4.22
CA GLU A 5 -14.43 -10.12 3.76
C GLU A 5 -14.47 -10.06 2.23
N GLN A 6 -15.05 -8.97 1.71
CA GLN A 6 -15.15 -8.74 0.29
C GLN A 6 -13.74 -8.70 -0.30
N ARG A 7 -13.39 -9.72 -1.10
CA ARG A 7 -12.09 -9.81 -1.75
C ARG A 7 -12.11 -8.94 -3.00
N PHE A 8 -11.43 -7.81 -2.93
CA PHE A 8 -11.19 -6.96 -4.08
C PHE A 8 -10.06 -7.57 -4.93
N LYS A 9 -10.20 -7.51 -6.25
CA LYS A 9 -9.16 -8.00 -7.16
C LYS A 9 -7.91 -7.14 -6.99
N MET A 10 -6.78 -7.80 -6.73
CA MET A 10 -5.47 -7.15 -6.73
C MET A 10 -5.06 -6.82 -8.17
N GLU A 11 -4.59 -5.61 -8.39
CA GLU A 11 -4.02 -5.14 -9.65
C GLU A 11 -2.52 -4.88 -9.46
N ASP A 12 -1.72 -5.30 -10.43
CA ASP A 12 -0.27 -5.10 -10.43
C ASP A 12 0.04 -3.61 -10.51
N THR A 13 1.02 -3.16 -9.74
CA THR A 13 1.50 -1.79 -9.76
C THR A 13 2.98 -1.73 -9.41
N MET A 14 3.61 -0.58 -9.62
CA MET A 14 5.03 -0.34 -9.33
C MET A 14 5.19 1.08 -8.77
N ASN A 15 4.40 1.40 -7.74
CA ASN A 15 4.54 2.68 -7.05
C ASN A 15 5.57 2.56 -5.93
N ALA A 16 6.37 3.60 -5.75
CA ALA A 16 7.19 3.72 -4.55
C ALA A 16 6.28 3.94 -3.33
N GLY A 17 6.53 3.17 -2.29
CA GLY A 17 5.82 3.23 -1.02
C GLY A 17 6.75 3.52 0.16
N ARG A 18 6.14 3.93 1.26
CA ARG A 18 6.83 4.22 2.50
C ARG A 18 6.02 3.71 3.67
N ILE A 19 6.65 2.90 4.51
CA ILE A 19 6.06 2.37 5.73
C ILE A 19 6.53 3.25 6.89
N GLU A 20 5.58 3.76 7.66
CA GLU A 20 5.82 4.58 8.84
C GLU A 20 5.23 3.90 10.08
N TYR A 21 6.04 3.75 11.13
CA TYR A 21 5.63 3.13 12.37
C TYR A 21 6.44 3.64 13.56
N THR A 22 5.91 3.45 14.76
CA THR A 22 6.62 3.79 15.99
C THR A 22 7.44 2.60 16.49
N GLU A 23 8.69 2.87 16.84
CA GLU A 23 9.55 1.93 17.56
C GLU A 23 9.61 2.31 19.05
N LYS A 24 9.78 1.31 19.92
CA LYS A 24 10.03 1.48 21.37
C LYS A 24 9.04 2.43 22.06
N ALA A 25 7.76 2.05 22.07
CA ALA A 25 6.72 2.73 22.85
C ALA A 25 6.59 4.25 22.55
N ILE A 26 6.51 4.61 21.26
CA ILE A 26 6.17 5.96 20.73
C ILE A 26 7.36 6.92 20.58
N LEU A 27 8.53 6.61 21.15
CA LEU A 27 9.64 7.58 21.20
C LEU A 27 10.32 7.83 19.85
N ASN A 28 10.34 6.84 18.95
CA ASN A 28 11.03 6.95 17.67
C ASN A 28 10.09 6.62 16.51
N MET A 29 9.93 7.57 15.59
CA MET A 29 9.25 7.33 14.32
C MET A 29 10.25 6.73 13.33
N ALA A 30 10.04 5.47 12.98
CA ALA A 30 10.83 4.78 11.98
C ALA A 30 10.10 4.84 10.64
N GLN A 31 10.89 4.99 9.59
CA GLN A 31 10.39 5.06 8.23
C GLN A 31 11.22 4.16 7.31
N ARG A 32 10.55 3.32 6.53
CA ARG A 32 11.19 2.38 5.60
C ARG A 32 10.60 2.53 4.20
N ARG A 33 11.46 2.40 3.18
CA ARG A 33 11.02 2.37 1.78
C ARG A 33 10.54 0.96 1.42
N CYS A 34 9.53 0.90 0.57
CA CYS A 34 9.01 -0.34 -0.01
C CYS A 34 8.50 -0.04 -1.42
N ASP A 35 8.23 -1.07 -2.20
CA ASP A 35 7.52 -0.95 -3.48
C ASP A 35 6.13 -1.57 -3.35
N VAL A 36 5.10 -0.87 -3.80
CA VAL A 36 3.75 -1.41 -3.90
C VAL A 36 3.69 -2.24 -5.17
N VAL A 37 3.69 -3.57 -5.03
CA VAL A 37 3.73 -4.50 -6.18
C VAL A 37 2.32 -4.83 -6.67
N LYS A 38 1.38 -4.97 -5.75
CA LYS A 38 -0.03 -5.19 -6.05
C LYS A 38 -0.88 -4.39 -5.08
N ILE A 39 -2.02 -3.88 -5.55
CA ILE A 39 -2.94 -3.12 -4.71
C ILE A 39 -4.39 -3.35 -5.11
N SER A 40 -5.27 -3.24 -4.13
CA SER A 40 -6.72 -3.29 -4.27
C SER A 40 -7.34 -2.26 -3.33
N MET A 41 -8.67 -2.15 -3.33
CA MET A 41 -9.36 -1.24 -2.40
C MET A 41 -9.15 -1.61 -0.93
N SER A 42 -8.89 -2.88 -0.59
CA SER A 42 -8.83 -3.34 0.80
C SER A 42 -7.44 -3.77 1.27
N GLY A 43 -6.42 -3.75 0.41
CA GLY A 43 -5.09 -4.18 0.79
C GLY A 43 -4.07 -4.12 -0.35
N ALA A 44 -2.83 -4.45 -0.02
CA ALA A 44 -1.71 -4.44 -0.96
C ALA A 44 -0.71 -5.55 -0.67
N VAL A 45 0.14 -5.83 -1.66
CA VAL A 45 1.38 -6.59 -1.52
C VAL A 45 2.54 -5.62 -1.65
N LEU A 46 3.37 -5.53 -0.61
CA LEU A 46 4.53 -4.65 -0.57
C LEU A 46 5.80 -5.47 -0.69
N SER A 47 6.74 -5.03 -1.51
CA SER A 47 8.10 -5.57 -1.58
C SER A 47 9.03 -4.74 -0.71
N LEU A 48 9.84 -5.41 0.10
CA LEU A 48 10.81 -4.79 0.98
C LEU A 48 12.22 -5.04 0.46
N LEU A 49 13.08 -4.03 0.54
CA LEU A 49 14.49 -4.17 0.14
C LEU A 49 15.24 -5.17 1.03
N THR A 50 14.93 -5.18 2.32
CA THR A 50 15.51 -6.07 3.34
C THR A 50 14.41 -6.58 4.27
N GLN A 51 14.61 -7.73 4.89
CA GLN A 51 13.70 -8.22 5.93
C GLN A 51 13.93 -7.47 7.23
N TYR A 52 12.86 -6.99 7.85
CA TYR A 52 12.88 -6.37 9.17
C TYR A 52 11.63 -6.78 9.95
N ALA A 53 11.73 -6.73 11.28
CA ALA A 53 10.61 -6.99 12.17
C ALA A 53 9.63 -5.81 12.12
N LEU A 54 8.68 -5.88 11.18
CA LEU A 54 7.59 -4.92 11.09
C LEU A 54 6.59 -5.12 12.24
N PRO A 55 6.05 -4.03 12.81
CA PRO A 55 4.95 -4.14 13.75
C PRO A 55 3.69 -4.65 13.04
N GLN A 56 2.76 -5.18 13.83
CA GLN A 56 1.49 -5.69 13.34
C GLN A 56 0.65 -4.62 12.64
N GLN A 57 0.76 -3.35 13.06
CA GLN A 57 0.06 -2.21 12.48
C GLN A 57 1.04 -1.08 12.17
N PHE A 58 0.85 -0.43 11.03
CA PHE A 58 1.66 0.68 10.56
C PHE A 58 0.89 1.53 9.55
N TYR A 59 1.46 2.67 9.16
CA TYR A 59 0.94 3.50 8.09
C TYR A 59 1.72 3.26 6.80
N LEU A 60 1.00 3.26 5.67
CA LEU A 60 1.55 3.24 4.32
C LEU A 60 1.30 4.59 3.65
N ASP A 61 2.36 5.16 3.10
CA ASP A 61 2.30 6.29 2.18
C ASP A 61 2.69 5.84 0.76
N ILE A 62 2.03 6.42 -0.24
CA ILE A 62 2.37 6.31 -1.66
C ILE A 62 2.56 7.75 -2.17
N PRO A 63 3.78 8.32 -2.03
CA PRO A 63 4.02 9.76 -2.19
C PRO A 63 3.64 10.29 -3.58
N ASP A 64 3.99 9.56 -4.64
CA ASP A 64 3.77 10.00 -6.03
C ASP A 64 2.27 10.18 -6.33
N ALA A 65 1.44 9.29 -5.77
CA ALA A 65 -0.02 9.34 -5.89
C ALA A 65 -0.68 10.25 -4.84
N ARG A 66 0.10 10.92 -3.98
CA ARG A 66 -0.36 11.73 -2.85
C ARG A 66 -1.33 11.00 -1.92
N ILE A 67 -1.11 9.69 -1.74
CA ILE A 67 -1.86 8.89 -0.76
C ILE A 67 -1.02 8.83 0.50
N MET A 68 -1.53 9.39 1.59
CA MET A 68 -0.81 9.49 2.86
C MET A 68 -1.58 8.79 3.97
N LYS A 69 -0.83 8.20 4.90
CA LYS A 69 -1.28 7.64 6.18
C LYS A 69 -2.39 6.60 6.03
N VAL A 70 -2.24 5.67 5.09
CA VAL A 70 -3.14 4.52 4.99
C VAL A 70 -2.80 3.53 6.10
N GLY A 71 -3.67 3.43 7.10
CA GLY A 71 -3.51 2.45 8.17
C GLY A 71 -3.55 1.02 7.61
N CYS A 72 -2.55 0.22 7.96
CA CYS A 72 -2.36 -1.14 7.47
C CYS A 72 -2.23 -2.13 8.64
N LEU A 73 -2.77 -3.33 8.45
CA LEU A 73 -2.56 -4.51 9.28
C LEU A 73 -1.71 -5.52 8.51
N LEU A 74 -0.60 -5.97 9.09
CA LEU A 74 0.26 -7.00 8.53
C LEU A 74 -0.47 -8.36 8.56
N MET A 75 -0.75 -8.94 7.41
CA MET A 75 -1.44 -10.23 7.32
C MET A 75 -0.45 -11.38 7.23
N LYS A 76 0.59 -11.21 6.42
CA LYS A 76 1.58 -12.27 6.14
C LYS A 76 2.92 -11.67 5.75
N VAL A 77 3.99 -12.33 6.20
CA VAL A 77 5.35 -12.12 5.69
C VAL A 77 5.72 -13.31 4.82
N ASN A 78 6.07 -13.06 3.57
CA ASN A 78 6.47 -14.08 2.60
C ASN A 78 8.00 -14.22 2.55
N ALA A 79 8.49 -15.39 2.14
CA ALA A 79 9.93 -15.68 2.09
C ALA A 79 10.70 -14.85 1.04
N ASN A 80 10.01 -14.24 0.07
CA ASN A 80 10.57 -13.45 -1.01
C ASN A 80 10.62 -11.93 -0.69
N ASN A 81 10.78 -11.57 0.58
CA ASN A 81 10.78 -10.18 1.07
C ASN A 81 9.52 -9.39 0.73
N THR A 82 8.40 -10.06 0.44
CA THR A 82 7.11 -9.39 0.29
C THR A 82 6.25 -9.58 1.53
N ILE A 83 5.36 -8.62 1.76
CA ILE A 83 4.36 -8.68 2.82
C ILE A 83 2.98 -8.45 2.23
N ASP A 84 2.01 -9.17 2.77
CA ASP A 84 0.60 -8.95 2.46
C ASP A 84 0.00 -8.10 3.56
N VAL A 85 -0.64 -6.99 3.19
CA VAL A 85 -1.23 -6.03 4.12
C VAL A 85 -2.69 -5.81 3.81
N ARG A 86 -3.49 -5.63 4.87
CA ARG A 86 -4.89 -5.24 4.78
C ARG A 86 -5.03 -3.79 5.23
N PHE A 87 -5.77 -2.99 4.49
CA PHE A 87 -6.06 -1.61 4.86
C PHE A 87 -7.15 -1.56 5.94
N LEU A 88 -6.98 -0.66 6.91
CA LEU A 88 -7.95 -0.42 7.98
C LEU A 88 -9.19 0.34 7.48
N ARG A 89 -9.10 0.95 6.29
CA ARG A 89 -10.24 1.50 5.55
C ARG A 89 -10.17 1.07 4.09
N LEU A 90 -11.31 1.03 3.42
CA LEU A 90 -11.32 0.89 1.98
C LEU A 90 -10.77 2.16 1.31
N MET A 91 -9.95 1.97 0.29
CA MET A 91 -9.55 3.03 -0.61
C MET A 91 -10.71 3.37 -1.55
N THR A 92 -10.88 4.65 -1.83
CA THR A 92 -11.88 5.12 -2.78
C THR A 92 -11.40 4.88 -4.22
N GLN A 93 -12.34 4.82 -5.17
CA GLN A 93 -11.99 4.69 -6.59
C GLN A 93 -11.09 5.84 -7.06
N LYS A 94 -11.28 7.06 -6.53
CA LYS A 94 -10.43 8.23 -6.84
C LYS A 94 -8.99 8.04 -6.36
N GLU A 95 -8.77 7.38 -5.23
CA GLU A 95 -7.42 7.07 -4.75
C GLU A 95 -6.77 5.95 -5.56
N MET A 96 -7.54 4.89 -5.88
CA MET A 96 -7.06 3.80 -6.75
C MET A 96 -6.64 4.34 -8.11
N ASN A 97 -7.48 5.17 -8.75
CA ASN A 97 -7.16 5.78 -10.05
C ASN A 97 -5.86 6.60 -9.97
N ARG A 98 -5.65 7.38 -8.90
CA ARG A 98 -4.40 8.13 -8.69
C ARG A 98 -3.19 7.22 -8.60
N ILE A 99 -3.26 6.16 -7.80
CA ILE A 99 -2.17 5.18 -7.68
C ILE A 99 -1.79 4.62 -9.05
N PHE A 100 -2.78 4.25 -9.85
CA PHE A 100 -2.54 3.68 -11.17
C PHE A 100 -2.00 4.70 -12.17
N VAL A 101 -2.48 5.93 -12.20
CA VAL A 101 -1.94 7.00 -13.06
C VAL A 101 -0.47 7.29 -12.75
N PHE A 102 -0.08 7.30 -11.47
CA PHE A 102 1.30 7.55 -11.05
C PHE A 102 2.15 6.27 -10.94
N SER A 103 1.64 5.15 -11.44
CA SER A 103 2.36 3.87 -11.44
C SER A 103 3.31 3.81 -12.62
N THR A 104 4.51 3.27 -12.40
CA THR A 104 5.47 3.01 -13.49
C THR A 104 5.22 1.69 -14.22
N HIS A 105 4.17 0.94 -13.83
CA HIS A 105 3.85 -0.37 -14.40
C HIS A 105 3.42 -0.23 -15.89
N PRO A 106 3.89 -1.11 -16.81
CA PRO A 106 3.58 -1.01 -18.24
C PRO A 106 2.08 -0.95 -18.58
N ASN A 107 1.25 -1.67 -17.83
CA ASN A 107 -0.21 -1.70 -18.03
C ASN A 107 -0.91 -0.37 -17.67
N HIS A 108 -0.20 0.59 -17.08
CA HIS A 108 -0.76 1.86 -16.64
C HIS A 108 -0.30 3.07 -17.47
N ARG A 109 0.55 2.86 -18.48
CA ARG A 109 1.15 3.94 -19.29
C ARG A 109 0.13 4.89 -19.93
N ASP A 110 -1.02 4.36 -20.34
CA ASP A 110 -2.07 5.14 -21.01
C ASP A 110 -3.14 5.67 -20.04
N ARG A 111 -2.97 5.47 -18.73
CA ARG A 111 -3.93 5.99 -17.74
C ARG A 111 -3.71 7.48 -17.53
N THR A 112 -4.70 8.26 -17.94
CA THR A 112 -4.71 9.71 -17.75
C THR A 112 -5.45 10.09 -16.49
N LEU A 113 -4.97 11.15 -15.84
CA LEU A 113 -5.67 11.79 -14.75
C LEU A 113 -6.88 12.59 -15.30
N ASP A 114 -8.07 12.39 -14.73
CA ASP A 114 -9.15 13.34 -14.91
C ASP A 114 -8.94 14.55 -13.99
N VAL A 115 -8.46 15.65 -14.57
CA VAL A 115 -8.15 16.90 -13.87
C VAL A 115 -9.40 17.56 -13.28
N ARG A 116 -10.59 17.31 -13.85
CA ARG A 116 -11.85 17.89 -13.33
C ARG A 116 -12.34 17.22 -12.06
N ALA A 117 -11.92 15.98 -11.84
CA ALA A 117 -12.20 15.21 -10.64
C ALA A 117 -11.08 15.34 -9.58
N TRP A 118 -10.05 16.16 -9.81
CA TRP A 118 -8.87 16.32 -8.94
C TRP A 118 -9.17 17.08 -7.65
#